data_AF-A0A7V5NXI2-F1
#
_entry.id   AF-A0A7V5NXI2-F1
#
_cell.length_a   1.000
_cell.length_b   1.000
_cell.length_c   1.000
_cell.angle_alpha   90.00
_cell.angle_beta   90.00
_cell.angle_gamma   90.00
#
_symmetry.space_group_name_H-M   'P 1'
#
loop_
_entity.id
_entity.type
_entity.pdbx_description
1 polymer ?
#
loop_
_entity_poly.entity_id
_entity_poly.type
_entity_poly.pdbx_seq_one_letter_code
_entity_poly.pdbx_strand_id
1 'polypeptide(L)' 'MNGFLYYFNVSIALWIMIGMAIMLGRLLSGPTLYDRILAGNSFGTKTVLFLCVFSLIIGRGDGIDIA' A
#
# COMPACT_ATOMS: atom_id res chain seq x y z
N MET A 1 10.20 -17.05 8.37
CA MET A 1 9.02 -16.38 8.99
C MET A 1 8.07 -17.47 9.44
N ASN A 2 7.52 -17.39 10.66
CA ASN A 2 6.53 -18.39 11.12
C ASN A 2 5.29 -18.33 10.20
N GLY A 3 4.62 -19.47 9.99
CA GLY A 3 3.44 -19.53 9.11
C GLY A 3 2.36 -18.51 9.47
N PHE A 4 2.14 -18.30 10.78
CA PHE A 4 1.24 -17.26 11.28
C PHE A 4 1.61 -15.85 10.81
N LEU A 5 2.89 -15.46 10.95
CA LEU A 5 3.38 -14.14 10.54
C LEU A 5 3.30 -13.94 9.01
N TYR A 6 3.47 -15.01 8.24
CA TYR A 6 3.27 -14.98 6.79
C TYR A 6 1.84 -14.63 6.41
N TYR A 7 0.85 -15.37 6.93
CA TYR A 7 -0.56 -15.10 6.64
C TYR A 7 -1.00 -13.72 7.17
N PHE A 8 -0.46 -13.30 8.31
CA PHE A 8 -0.71 -11.97 8.85
C PHE A 8 -0.21 -10.87 7.89
N ASN A 9 1.03 -10.94 7.40
CA ASN A 9 1.57 -9.96 6.45
C ASN A 9 0.81 -9.95 5.12
N VAL A 10 0.40 -11.11 4.61
CA VAL A 10 -0.44 -11.20 3.39
C VAL A 10 -1.78 -10.48 3.60
N SER A 11 -2.41 -10.67 4.77
CA SER A 11 -3.67 -9.97 5.08
C SER A 11 -3.47 -8.45 5.13
N ILE A 12 -2.39 -7.96 5.74
CA ILE A 12 -2.05 -6.52 5.77
C ILE A 12 -1.89 -5.99 4.34
N ALA A 13 -1.17 -6.70 3.48
CA ALA A 13 -0.97 -6.30 2.09
C ALA A 13 -2.31 -6.17 1.33
N LEU A 14 -3.25 -7.09 1.55
CA LEU A 14 -4.60 -7.04 0.98
C LEU A 14 -5.38 -5.82 1.49
N TRP A 15 -5.37 -5.53 2.79
CA TRP A 15 -6.03 -4.35 3.37
C TRP A 15 -5.45 -3.04 2.82
N ILE A 16 -4.13 -2.95 2.64
CA ILE A 16 -3.49 -1.79 2.00
C ILE A 16 -3.98 -1.63 0.56
N MET A 17 -4.03 -2.72 -0.21
CA MET A 17 -4.47 -2.72 -1.60
C MET A 17 -5.94 -2.26 -1.75
N ILE A 18 -6.82 -2.71 -0.86
CA ILE A 18 -8.21 -2.22 -0.80
C ILE A 18 -8.23 -0.71 -0.55
N GLY A 19 -7.45 -0.23 0.43
CA GLY A 19 -7.32 1.20 0.70
C GLY A 19 -6.80 2.00 -0.51
N MET A 20 -5.84 1.45 -1.24
CA MET A 20 -5.31 2.06 -2.47
C MET A 20 -6.36 2.13 -3.58
N ALA A 21 -7.19 1.10 -3.75
CA ALA A 21 -8.29 1.10 -4.72
C ALA A 21 -9.32 2.21 -4.42
N ILE A 22 -9.66 2.41 -3.14
CA ILE A 22 -10.55 3.50 -2.71
C ILE A 22 -9.91 4.88 -3.00
N MET A 23 -8.61 5.03 -2.76
CA MET A 23 -7.88 6.27 -3.04
C MET A 23 -7.83 6.57 -4.55
N LEU A 24 -7.67 5.56 -5.40
CA LEU A 24 -7.79 5.74 -6.85
C LEU A 24 -9.19 6.23 -7.25
N GLY A 25 -10.25 5.70 -6.63
CA GLY A 25 -11.60 6.21 -6.81
C GLY A 25 -11.71 7.71 -6.46
N ARG A 26 -11.06 8.15 -5.37
CA ARG A 26 -11.02 9.59 -4.98
C ARG A 26 -10.14 10.43 -5.90
N LEU A 27 -9.06 9.87 -6.42
CA LEU A 27 -8.16 10.53 -7.35
C LEU A 27 -8.85 10.83 -8.69
N LEU A 28 -9.67 9.90 -9.19
CA LEU A 28 -10.38 10.04 -10.47
C LEU A 28 -11.68 10.85 -10.32
N SER A 29 -12.46 10.60 -9.27
CA SER A 29 -13.81 11.17 -9.10
C SER A 29 -13.89 12.30 -8.07
N GLY A 30 -12.77 12.81 -7.57
CA GLY A 30 -12.75 13.92 -6.61
C GLY A 30 -13.36 15.21 -7.18
N PRO A 31 -14.22 15.93 -6.41
CA PRO A 31 -14.91 17.13 -6.90
C PRO A 31 -13.97 18.34 -7.04
N THR A 32 -12.94 18.43 -6.18
CA THR A 32 -11.96 19.51 -6.23
C THR A 32 -10.58 19.03 -6.67
N LEU A 33 -9.74 19.93 -7.18
CA LEU A 33 -8.33 19.64 -7.45
C LEU A 33 -7.60 19.19 -6.18
N TYR A 34 -7.93 19.81 -5.04
CA TYR A 34 -7.31 19.49 -3.76
C TYR A 34 -7.59 18.03 -3.34
N ASP A 35 -8.83 17.55 -3.49
CA ASP A 35 -9.19 16.16 -3.15
C ASP A 35 -8.39 15.15 -3.97
N ARG A 36 -8.18 15.45 -5.26
CA ARG A 36 -7.40 14.59 -6.16
C ARG A 36 -5.93 14.59 -5.80
N ILE A 37 -5.34 15.76 -5.55
CA ILE A 37 -3.94 15.88 -5.14
C ILE A 37 -3.70 15.18 -3.80
N LEU A 38 -4.60 15.38 -2.83
CA LEU A 38 -4.53 14.73 -1.53
C LEU A 38 -4.69 13.21 -1.64
N ALA A 39 -5.58 12.73 -2.51
CA ALA A 39 -5.74 11.30 -2.80
C ALA A 39 -4.47 10.72 -3.45
N GLY A 40 -3.83 11.45 -4.37
CA GLY A 40 -2.57 11.05 -5.00
C GLY A 40 -1.42 10.92 -4.00
N ASN A 41 -1.26 11.90 -3.11
CA ASN A 41 -0.26 11.84 -2.04
C ASN A 41 -0.54 10.68 -1.05
N SER A 42 -1.82 10.48 -0.70
CA SER A 42 -2.24 9.37 0.16
C SER A 42 -2.06 8.00 -0.50
N PHE A 43 -2.18 7.91 -1.82
CA PHE A 43 -1.89 6.71 -2.58
C PHE A 43 -0.39 6.41 -2.58
N GLY A 44 0.47 7.41 -2.82
CA GLY A 44 1.93 7.26 -2.82
C GLY A 44 2.48 6.70 -1.50
N THR A 45 2.03 7.23 -0.37
CA THR A 45 2.45 6.72 0.96
C THR A 45 2.02 5.27 1.22
N LYS A 46 0.85 4.85 0.69
CA LYS A 46 0.41 3.45 0.77
C LYS A 46 1.24 2.52 -0.11
N THR A 47 1.73 2.99 -1.26
CA THR A 47 2.64 2.22 -2.10
C THR A 47 3.92 1.87 -1.36
N VAL A 48 4.53 2.83 -0.64
CA VAL A 48 5.72 2.58 0.18
C VAL A 48 5.45 1.52 1.24
N LEU A 49 4.35 1.66 2.00
CA LEU A 49 3.95 0.67 3.01
C LEU A 49 3.70 -0.71 2.40
N PHE A 50 3.09 -0.77 1.22
CA PHE A 50 2.87 -2.02 0.49
C PHE A 50 4.21 -2.69 0.12
N LEU A 51 5.17 -1.94 -0.41
CA LEU A 51 6.49 -2.45 -0.78
C LEU A 51 7.26 -2.96 0.44
N CYS A 52 7.20 -2.25 1.58
CA CYS A 52 7.78 -2.72 2.84
C CYS A 52 7.21 -4.07 3.27
N VAL A 53 5.87 -4.22 3.29
CA VAL A 53 5.21 -5.48 3.66
C VAL A 53 5.50 -6.58 2.64
N PHE A 54 5.55 -6.24 1.36
CA PHE A 54 5.87 -7.17 0.28
C PHE A 54 7.29 -7.72 0.39
N SER A 55 8.27 -6.88 0.74
CA SER A 55 9.65 -7.28 1.04
C SER A 55 9.71 -8.33 2.16
N LEU A 56 8.91 -8.16 3.22
CA LEU A 56 8.77 -9.14 4.31
C LEU A 56 8.14 -10.46 3.86
N ILE A 57 7.14 -10.42 2.96
CA ILE A 57 6.47 -11.62 2.43
C ILE A 57 7.42 -12.45 1.57
N ILE A 58 8.21 -11.80 0.71
CA ILE A 58 9.22 -12.47 -0.14
C ILE A 58 10.40 -12.99 0.70
N GLY A 59 10.59 -12.47 1.90
CA GLY A 59 11.72 -12.82 2.76
C GLY A 59 13.03 -12.21 2.27
N ARG A 60 12.97 -11.14 1.45
CA ARG A 60 14.14 -10.46 0.90
C ARG A 60 14.14 -9.01 1.34
N GLY A 61 14.73 -8.77 2.51
CA GLY A 61 14.74 -7.48 3.20
C GLY A 61 15.25 -6.32 2.35
N ASP A 62 16.20 -6.57 1.45
CA ASP A 62 16.76 -5.57 0.51
C ASP A 62 15.68 -4.92 -0.39
N GLY A 63 14.50 -5.51 -0.50
CA GLY A 63 13.36 -4.90 -1.19
C GLY A 63 12.85 -3.61 -0.53
N ILE A 64 13.26 -3.32 0.71
CA ILE A 64 12.90 -2.08 1.42
C ILE A 64 13.63 -0.86 0.84
N ASP A 65 14.77 -1.04 0.17
CA ASP A 65 15.54 0.07 -0.42
C ASP A 65 14.84 0.67 -1.67
N ILE A 66 13.89 -0.08 -2.24
CA ILE A 66 13.05 0.36 -3.36
C ILE A 66 11.80 1.09 -2.86
N ALA A 67 11.41 0.86 -1.60
CA ALA A 67 10.22 1.44 -0.98
C ALA A 67 10.47 2.90 -0.59
#